data_AF-A0A843WI74-F1
#
_entry.id   AF-A0A843WI74-F1
#
_cell.length_a   1.000
_cell.length_b   1.000
_cell.length_c   1.000
_cell.angle_alpha   90.00
_cell.angle_beta   90.00
_cell.angle_gamma   90.00
#
_symmetry.space_group_name_H-M   'P 1'
#
loop_
_entity.id
_entity.type
_entity.pdbx_description
1 polymer ?
#
loop_
_entity_poly.entity_id
_entity_poly.type
_entity_poly.pdbx_seq_one_letter_code
_entity_poly.pdbx_strand_id
1 'polypeptide(L)' 'MKKVRRLCHTKSILTVNGKFPGPRVMAREGDRIIVKVVNHVKDNITLHWYVRNTIPTLQLRRT' A
#
# COMPACT_ATOMS: atom_id res chain seq x y z
N MET A 1 5.93 12.47 4.83
CA MET A 1 4.65 13.02 4.34
C MET A 1 4.80 13.46 2.89
N LYS A 2 3.72 13.47 2.09
CA LYS A 2 3.75 13.90 0.68
C LYS A 2 2.61 14.86 0.38
N LYS A 3 2.88 15.93 -0.36
CA LYS A 3 1.85 16.85 -0.88
C LYS A 3 1.13 16.20 -2.04
N VAL A 4 -0.19 16.06 -1.95
CA VAL A 4 -1.05 15.50 -2.99
C VAL A 4 -2.14 16.51 -3.33
N ARG A 5 -2.35 16.73 -4.64
CA ARG A 5 -3.40 17.61 -5.17
C ARG A 5 -4.55 16.75 -5.69
N ARG A 6 -5.76 16.94 -5.16
CA ARG A 6 -7.00 16.33 -5.68
C ARG A 6 -8.13 17.35 -5.58
N LEU A 7 -8.98 17.39 -6.60
CA LEU A 7 -10.14 18.29 -6.65
C LEU A 7 -9.74 19.75 -6.36
N CYS A 8 -8.65 20.22 -6.99
CA CYS A 8 -8.05 21.55 -6.79
C CYS A 8 -7.53 21.88 -5.37
N HIS A 9 -7.60 20.96 -4.41
CA HIS A 9 -7.02 21.14 -3.07
C HIS A 9 -5.69 20.39 -2.93
N THR A 10 -4.69 21.07 -2.35
CA THR A 10 -3.39 20.46 -2.01
C THR A 10 -3.33 20.21 -0.51
N LYS A 11 -3.12 18.95 -0.12
CA LYS A 11 -2.94 18.56 1.29
C LYS A 11 -1.68 17.73 1.43
N SER A 12 -0.99 17.88 2.57
CA SER A 12 0.11 16.98 2.94
C SER A 12 -0.50 15.78 3.66
N ILE A 13 -0.30 14.60 3.12
CA ILE A 13 -0.90 13.37 3.65
C ILE A 13 0.17 12.38 4.10
N LEU A 14 -0.21 11.50 5.03
CA LEU A 14 0.56 10.34 5.39
C LEU A 14 0.60 9.36 4.20
N THR A 15 1.77 8.77 3.96
CA THR A 15 2.00 7.86 2.84
C THR A 15 2.95 6.76 3.29
N VAL A 16 2.84 5.59 2.66
CA VAL A 16 3.79 4.49 2.88
C VAL A 16 4.87 4.59 1.82
N ASN A 17 6.13 4.73 2.25
CA ASN A 17 7.30 4.85 1.36
C ASN A 17 7.14 5.96 0.29
N GLY A 18 6.52 7.09 0.66
CA GLY A 18 6.30 8.23 -0.25
C GLY A 18 5.30 7.97 -1.39
N LYS A 19 4.53 6.88 -1.33
CA LYS A 19 3.55 6.48 -2.33
C LYS A 19 2.12 6.62 -1.81
N PHE A 20 1.25 7.13 -2.67
CA PHE A 20 -0.18 7.22 -2.45
C PHE A 20 -0.94 6.83 -3.74
N PRO A 21 -1.76 5.77 -3.73
CA PRO A 21 -1.91 4.77 -2.66
C PRO A 21 -0.58 4.10 -2.29
N GLY A 22 -0.52 3.46 -1.12
CA GLY A 22 0.66 2.72 -0.67
C GLY A 22 1.06 1.58 -1.64
N PRO A 23 2.24 0.98 -1.47
CA PRO A 23 2.70 -0.11 -2.32
C PRO A 23 1.77 -1.33 -2.21
N ARG A 24 1.54 -2.02 -3.32
CA ARG A 24 0.77 -3.27 -3.36
C ARG A 24 1.60 -4.42 -2.82
N VAL A 25 1.03 -5.15 -1.86
CA VAL A 25 1.57 -6.44 -1.39
C VAL A 25 0.81 -7.55 -2.10
N MET A 26 1.54 -8.48 -2.72
CA MET A 26 0.98 -9.67 -3.37
C MET A 26 1.46 -10.90 -2.60
N ALA A 27 0.54 -11.79 -2.28
CA ALA A 27 0.81 -13.07 -1.65
C ALA A 27 -0.04 -14.16 -2.31
N ARG A 28 0.41 -15.39 -2.21
CA ARG A 28 -0.35 -16.60 -2.50
C ARG A 28 -0.68 -17.30 -1.19
N GLU A 29 -1.61 -18.24 -1.26
CA GLU A 29 -1.90 -19.12 -0.14
C GLU A 29 -0.62 -19.87 0.28
N GLY A 30 -0.38 -19.94 1.59
CA GLY A 30 0.84 -20.52 2.16
C GLY A 30 2.01 -19.55 2.30
N ASP A 31 1.98 -18.36 1.70
CA ASP A 31 3.07 -17.39 1.82
C ASP A 31 3.12 -16.77 3.23
N ARG A 32 4.33 -16.63 3.79
CA ARG A 32 4.59 -15.83 4.99
C ARG A 32 5.19 -14.49 4.62
N ILE A 33 4.43 -13.42 4.83
CA ILE A 33 4.90 -12.05 4.60
C ILE A 33 5.40 -11.44 5.91
N ILE A 34 6.62 -10.91 5.90
CA ILE A 34 7.18 -10.14 7.02
C ILE A 34 7.30 -8.68 6.57
N VAL A 35 6.63 -7.77 7.28
CA VAL A 35 6.68 -6.33 7.00
C VAL A 35 7.30 -5.61 8.18
N LYS A 36 8.51 -5.07 7.99
CA LYS A 36 9.14 -4.19 8.97
C LYS A 36 8.62 -2.77 8.74
N VAL A 37 7.93 -2.24 9.74
CA VAL A 37 7.37 -0.88 9.70
C VAL A 37 8.28 0.04 10.49
N VAL A 38 8.64 1.18 9.90
CA VAL A 38 9.33 2.28 10.58
C VAL A 38 8.44 3.51 10.47
N ASN A 39 7.96 4.00 11.61
CA ASN A 39 7.16 5.21 11.64
C ASN A 39 8.07 6.44 11.59
N HIS A 40 7.92 7.25 10.53
CA HIS A 40 8.68 8.49 10.34
C HIS A 40 7.86 9.76 10.65
N VAL A 41 6.68 9.62 11.24
CA VAL A 41 5.90 10.76 11.75
C VAL A 41 5.83 10.75 13.26
N LYS A 42 5.39 11.87 13.84
CA LYS A 42 5.33 12.07 15.29
C LYS A 42 4.16 11.33 15.93
N ASP A 43 3.07 11.17 15.20
CA ASP A 43 1.86 10.54 15.70
C ASP A 43 1.97 9.01 15.70
N ASN A 44 1.34 8.38 16.70
CA ASN A 44 1.25 6.92 16.80
C ASN A 44 0.36 6.36 15.68
N ILE A 45 0.82 5.29 15.03
CA ILE A 45 0.15 4.69 13.88
C ILE A 45 0.16 3.16 14.01
N THR A 46 -0.92 2.55 13.56
CA THR A 46 -1.04 1.11 13.33
C THR A 46 -1.37 0.83 11.86
N LEU A 47 -1.05 -0.37 11.38
CA LEU A 47 -1.45 -0.85 10.05
C LEU A 47 -2.37 -2.05 10.23
N HIS A 48 -3.41 -2.12 9.42
CA HIS A 48 -4.33 -3.25 9.34
C HIS A 48 -4.26 -3.89 7.96
N TRP A 49 -4.22 -5.22 7.93
CA TRP A 49 -4.19 -6.00 6.69
C TRP A 49 -5.60 -6.47 6.37
N TYR A 50 -6.22 -5.83 5.37
CA TYR A 50 -7.46 -6.33 4.78
C TYR A 50 -7.13 -7.17 3.54
N VAL A 51 -7.45 -8.46 3.58
CA VAL A 51 -7.20 -9.38 2.47
C VAL A 51 -8.30 -9.23 1.43
N ARG A 52 -7.90 -9.00 0.17
CA ARG A 52 -8.80 -9.11 -0.98
C ARG A 52 -8.46 -10.36 -1.77
N ASN A 53 -9.41 -11.29 -1.84
CA ASN A 53 -9.31 -12.48 -2.66
C ASN A 53 -9.65 -12.11 -4.11
N THR A 54 -8.68 -11.52 -4.80
CA THR A 54 -8.78 -11.36 -6.25
C THR A 54 -8.03 -12.51 -6.90
N ILE A 55 -8.71 -13.30 -7.74
CA ILE A 55 -8.04 -14.18 -8.69
C ILE A 55 -7.00 -13.30 -9.41
N PRO A 56 -5.69 -13.62 -9.36
CA PRO A 56 -4.71 -12.85 -10.10
C PRO A 56 -5.20 -12.87 -11.54
N THR A 57 -5.58 -11.68 -12.03
CA THR A 57 -6.06 -11.49 -13.40
C THR A 57 -5.14 -12.30 -14.27
N LEU A 58 -5.67 -13.32 -14.94
CA LEU A 58 -4.93 -14.15 -15.89
C LEU A 58 -4.17 -13.17 -16.78
N GLN A 59 -2.90 -12.93 -16.46
CA GLN A 59 -1.95 -12.37 -17.38
C GLN A 59 -1.82 -13.51 -18.37
N LEU A 60 -2.69 -13.48 -19.40
CA LEU A 60 -2.58 -14.28 -20.59
C LEU A 60 -1.16 -14.05 -21.10
N ARG A 61 -0.22 -14.86 -20.61
CA ARG A 61 0.97 -15.21 -21.34
C ARG A 61 0.46 -16.06 -22.49
N ARG A 62 -0.04 -15.40 -23.54
CA ARG A 62 0.08 -15.96 -24.87
C ARG A 62 1.58 -16.07 -25.10
N THR A 63 2.08 -17.30 -25.03
CA THR A 63 3.25 -17.72 -25.79
C THR A 63 3.09 -17.30 -27.24
#